data_AF-A0A2N1RFS7-F1
#
_entry.id   AF-A0A2N1RFS7-F1
#
_cell.length_a   1.000
_cell.length_b   1.000
_cell.length_c   1.000
_cell.angle_alpha   90.00
_cell.angle_beta   90.00
_cell.angle_gamma   90.00
#
_symmetry.space_group_name_H-M   'P 1'
#
loop_
_entity.id
_entity.type
_entity.pdbx_description
1 polymer ?
#
loop_
_entity_poly.entity_id
_entity_poly.type
_entity_poly.pdbx_seq_one_letter_code
_entity_poly.pdbx_strand_id
1 'polypeptide(L)'
;MINLTLQIIGSLGLFLYGMRTMSDGIQKAAGGRLQSILNFMTGNRVAAIFTGLAITGIIQSSSATTVMVVSFVNAGLLQLTQAIGVIMGANIGTTITGWIVALLGFKFQISAVAIPAIGIGFILILVKKFNKQDLGEFITGFGLLFLGLNFLKESVPDISAHPEILEYLGRFTQHGVLSYFFFVIVGTLLTIIVQSSSAAMAITLTMAYAGWIDFPTAAAIVLGENIGTTVTAFLASIGTCA
;
A
#
# COMPACT_ATOMS: atom_id res chain seq x y z
N MET A 1 -22.57 -7.26 -14.70
CA MET A 1 -21.67 -6.17 -15.14
C MET A 1 -21.73 -4.98 -14.17
N ILE A 2 -22.81 -4.20 -14.10
CA ILE A 2 -22.88 -3.01 -13.20
C ILE A 2 -22.68 -3.36 -11.70
N ASN A 3 -23.31 -4.43 -11.21
CA ASN A 3 -23.16 -4.85 -9.81
C ASN A 3 -21.70 -5.24 -9.48
N LEU A 4 -21.02 -5.96 -10.38
CA LEU A 4 -19.62 -6.37 -10.23
C LEU A 4 -18.67 -5.16 -10.12
N THR A 5 -18.81 -4.19 -11.02
CA THR A 5 -17.98 -2.98 -11.00
C THR A 5 -18.19 -2.18 -9.71
N LEU A 6 -19.44 -2.05 -9.26
CA LEU A 6 -19.74 -1.37 -7.99
C LEU A 6 -19.19 -2.13 -6.77
N GLN A 7 -19.22 -3.47 -6.79
CA GLN A 7 -18.62 -4.30 -5.74
C GLN A 7 -17.10 -4.17 -5.69
N ILE A 8 -16.41 -4.14 -6.84
CA ILE A 8 -14.95 -3.92 -6.90
C ILE A 8 -14.60 -2.53 -6.39
N ILE A 9 -15.32 -1.48 -6.82
CA ILE A 9 -15.07 -0.11 -6.36
C ILE A 9 -15.35 0.01 -4.86
N GLY A 10 -16.45 -0.57 -4.37
CA GLY A 10 -16.82 -0.54 -2.95
C GLY A 10 -15.85 -1.30 -2.06
N SER A 11 -15.41 -2.49 -2.48
CA SER A 11 -14.42 -3.29 -1.77
C SER A 11 -13.05 -2.61 -1.73
N LEU A 12 -12.61 -2.01 -2.84
CA LEU A 12 -11.42 -1.18 -2.88
C LEU A 12 -11.55 0.05 -1.98
N GLY A 13 -12.71 0.71 -1.96
CA GLY A 13 -12.98 1.82 -1.05
C GLY A 13 -12.87 1.43 0.42
N LEU A 14 -13.43 0.27 0.79
CA LEU A 14 -13.33 -0.29 2.15
C LEU A 14 -11.88 -0.64 2.51
N PHE A 15 -11.16 -1.26 1.57
CA PHE A 15 -9.73 -1.60 1.72
C PHE A 15 -8.88 -0.34 1.93
N LEU A 16 -9.06 0.68 1.09
CA LEU A 16 -8.36 1.96 1.18
C LEU A 16 -8.67 2.71 2.47
N TYR A 17 -9.95 2.74 2.86
CA TYR A 17 -10.37 3.38 4.11
C TYR A 17 -9.78 2.65 5.32
N GLY A 18 -9.81 1.31 5.31
CA GLY A 18 -9.17 0.49 6.35
C GLY A 18 -7.67 0.75 6.46
N MET A 19 -6.95 0.77 5.33
CA MET A 19 -5.53 1.14 5.32
C MET A 19 -5.31 2.54 5.90
N ARG A 20 -6.08 3.54 5.48
CA ARG A 20 -5.94 4.91 5.99
C ARG A 20 -6.20 5.00 7.51
N THR A 21 -7.29 4.42 8.00
CA THR A 21 -7.61 4.42 9.43
C THR A 21 -6.55 3.67 10.24
N MET A 22 -6.01 2.59 9.69
CA MET A 22 -4.90 1.85 10.31
C MET A 22 -3.66 2.76 10.42
N SER A 23 -3.29 3.45 9.34
CA SER A 23 -2.18 4.40 9.29
C SER A 23 -2.36 5.56 10.26
N ASP A 24 -3.55 6.16 10.31
CA ASP A 24 -3.86 7.29 11.20
C ASP A 24 -3.75 6.87 12.68
N GLY A 25 -4.27 5.69 13.04
CA GLY A 25 -4.17 5.15 14.40
C GLY A 25 -2.71 4.88 14.81
N ILE A 26 -1.91 4.31 13.91
CA ILE A 26 -0.48 4.11 14.14
C ILE A 26 0.24 5.46 14.27
N GLN A 27 -0.06 6.43 13.41
CA GLN A 27 0.61 7.74 13.41
C GLN A 27 0.30 8.53 14.69
N LYS A 28 -0.96 8.52 15.15
CA LYS A 28 -1.36 9.14 16.43
C LYS A 28 -0.70 8.46 17.62
N ALA A 29 -0.70 7.12 17.64
CA ALA A 29 -0.02 6.33 18.68
C ALA A 29 1.51 6.54 18.68
N ALA A 30 2.11 6.81 17.51
CA ALA A 30 3.53 7.15 17.38
C ALA A 30 3.87 8.56 17.89
N GLY A 31 2.89 9.49 17.89
CA GLY A 31 2.97 10.80 18.55
C GLY A 31 4.05 11.77 18.02
N GLY A 32 4.41 12.77 18.85
CA GLY A 32 5.36 13.86 18.58
C GLY A 32 6.84 13.45 18.46
N ARG A 33 7.13 12.24 17.98
CA ARG A 33 8.48 11.68 17.81
C ARG A 33 9.26 12.27 16.64
N LEU A 34 8.79 13.37 16.05
CA LEU A 34 9.41 14.03 14.90
C LEU A 34 10.90 14.29 15.12
N GLN A 35 11.27 14.71 16.33
CA GLN A 35 12.65 15.01 16.71
C GLN A 35 13.52 13.74 16.81
N SER A 36 12.96 12.63 17.30
CA SER A 36 13.64 11.33 17.34
C SER A 36 13.82 10.74 15.94
N ILE A 37 12.78 10.87 15.11
CA ILE A 37 12.80 10.48 13.70
C ILE A 37 13.89 11.27 12.95
N LEU A 38 13.96 12.58 13.13
CA LEU A 38 15.02 13.44 12.56
C LEU A 38 16.43 13.01 13.00
N ASN A 39 16.63 12.74 14.29
CA ASN A 39 17.92 12.28 14.82
C ASN A 39 18.37 10.94 14.20
N PHE A 40 17.44 10.02 13.94
CA PHE A 40 17.76 8.75 13.31
C PHE A 40 18.06 8.90 11.81
N MET A 41 17.36 9.80 11.12
CA MET A 41 17.59 10.10 9.70
C MET A 41 18.95 10.76 9.45
N THR A 42 19.46 11.56 10.38
CA THR A 42 20.72 12.32 10.20
C THR A 42 21.99 11.54 10.57
N GLY A 43 21.87 10.39 11.26
CA GLY A 43 23.03 9.67 11.80
C GLY A 43 24.00 9.12 10.75
N ASN A 44 23.53 8.24 9.84
CA ASN A 44 24.33 7.73 8.72
C ASN A 44 23.43 7.17 7.60
N ARG A 45 24.02 6.82 6.45
CA ARG A 45 23.29 6.33 5.26
C ARG A 45 22.44 5.07 5.53
N VAL A 46 22.93 4.16 6.36
CA VAL A 46 22.24 2.91 6.71
C VAL A 46 21.07 3.20 7.65
N ALA A 47 21.28 4.06 8.64
CA ALA A 47 20.24 4.52 9.55
C ALA A 47 19.12 5.26 8.79
N ALA A 48 19.46 6.06 7.78
CA ALA A 48 18.48 6.71 6.90
C ALA A 48 17.59 5.68 6.18
N ILE A 49 18.16 4.62 5.61
CA ILE A 49 17.42 3.52 4.95
C ILE A 49 16.49 2.83 5.94
N PHE A 50 16.98 2.41 7.11
CA PHE A 50 16.13 1.74 8.10
C PHE A 50 15.04 2.68 8.65
N THR A 51 15.32 3.98 8.74
CA THR A 51 14.33 4.95 9.16
C THR A 51 13.21 5.06 8.13
N GLY A 52 13.55 5.18 6.84
CA GLY A 52 12.55 5.17 5.76
C GLY A 52 11.72 3.88 5.75
N LEU A 53 12.38 2.73 5.88
CA LEU A 53 11.73 1.42 5.94
C LEU A 53 10.77 1.34 7.11
N ALA A 54 11.20 1.74 8.31
CA ALA A 54 10.38 1.71 9.50
C ALA A 54 9.19 2.66 9.38
N ILE A 55 9.43 3.92 8.97
CA ILE A 55 8.36 4.91 8.82
C ILE A 55 7.34 4.45 7.79
N THR A 56 7.76 4.04 6.59
CA THR A 56 6.82 3.58 5.57
C THR A 56 6.17 2.26 5.94
N GLY A 57 6.86 1.32 6.58
CA GLY A 57 6.25 0.08 7.08
C GLY A 57 5.20 0.31 8.17
N ILE A 58 5.39 1.35 8.98
CA ILE A 58 4.47 1.75 10.05
C ILE A 58 3.30 2.55 9.49
N ILE A 59 3.57 3.59 8.69
CA ILE A 59 2.56 4.49 8.12
C ILE A 59 1.86 3.88 6.89
N GLN A 60 2.45 2.85 6.26
CA GLN A 60 1.95 2.18 5.05
C GLN A 60 1.84 3.09 3.82
N SER A 61 2.52 4.25 3.82
CA SER A 61 2.51 5.23 2.74
C SER A 61 3.91 5.79 2.47
N SER A 62 4.53 5.33 1.38
CA SER A 62 5.81 5.86 0.89
C SER A 62 5.65 7.28 0.33
N SER A 63 4.50 7.61 -0.26
CA SER A 63 4.21 8.98 -0.73
C SER A 63 4.18 9.97 0.43
N ALA A 64 3.51 9.65 1.54
CA ALA A 64 3.51 10.49 2.73
C ALA A 64 4.92 10.63 3.33
N THR A 65 5.67 9.53 3.37
CA THR A 65 7.07 9.53 3.83
C THR A 65 7.94 10.43 2.95
N THR A 66 7.75 10.38 1.63
CA THR A 66 8.53 11.17 0.66
C THR A 66 8.20 12.66 0.77
N VAL A 67 6.92 13.03 0.86
CA VAL A 67 6.49 14.43 1.06
C VAL A 67 7.10 15.01 2.33
N MET A 68 7.11 14.25 3.42
CA MET A 68 7.75 14.65 4.68
C MET A 68 9.26 14.87 4.50
N VAL A 69 9.97 13.94 3.85
CA VAL A 69 11.42 14.05 3.61
C VAL A 69 11.75 15.27 2.73
N VAL A 70 10.99 15.50 1.65
CA VAL A 70 11.12 16.69 0.79
C VAL A 70 10.94 17.96 1.62
N SER A 71 9.96 17.98 2.53
CA SER A 71 9.69 19.12 3.40
C SER A 71 10.85 19.39 4.37
N PHE A 72 11.48 18.34 4.90
CA PHE A 72 12.67 18.48 5.76
C PHE A 72 13.92 18.95 5.00
N VAL A 73 14.09 18.54 3.75
CA VAL A 73 15.16 19.07 2.89
C VAL A 73 14.94 20.56 2.62
N ASN A 74 13.72 20.95 2.23
CA ASN A 74 13.37 22.35 1.97
C ASN A 74 13.47 23.23 3.23
N ALA A 75 13.24 22.66 4.42
CA ALA A 75 13.44 23.35 5.70
C ALA A 75 14.91 23.38 6.17
N GLY A 76 15.86 22.81 5.41
CA GLY A 76 17.27 22.73 5.79
C GLY A 76 17.58 21.74 6.92
N LEU A 77 16.63 20.88 7.29
CA LEU A 77 16.76 19.91 8.39
C LEU A 77 17.42 18.60 7.95
N LEU A 78 17.40 18.29 6.64
CA LEU A 78 18.06 17.13 6.05
C LEU A 78 18.85 17.55 4.79
N GLN A 79 20.01 16.93 4.60
CA GLN A 79 20.73 17.03 3.33
C GLN A 79 20.11 16.11 2.28
N LEU A 80 20.23 16.48 1.00
CA LEU A 80 19.75 15.67 -0.12
C LEU A 80 20.29 14.22 -0.08
N THR A 81 21.54 14.04 0.32
CA THR A 81 22.19 12.73 0.43
C THR A 81 21.54 11.84 1.49
N GLN A 82 21.10 12.42 2.61
CA GLN A 82 20.36 11.71 3.67
C GLN A 82 18.95 11.38 3.19
N ALA A 83 18.28 12.33 2.52
CA ALA A 83 16.94 12.15 1.96
C ALA A 83 16.86 10.97 0.98
N ILE A 84 17.86 10.80 0.10
CA ILE A 84 17.93 9.64 -0.81
C ILE A 84 17.92 8.32 -0.02
N GLY A 85 18.68 8.24 1.07
CA GLY A 85 18.69 7.05 1.94
C GLY A 85 17.32 6.75 2.52
N VAL A 86 16.61 7.76 3.04
CA VAL A 86 15.26 7.60 3.58
C VAL A 86 14.26 7.18 2.50
N ILE A 87 14.33 7.76 1.30
CA ILE A 87 13.44 7.40 0.19
C ILE A 87 13.67 5.95 -0.28
N MET A 88 14.93 5.51 -0.37
CA MET A 88 15.24 4.10 -0.68
C MET A 88 14.67 3.16 0.39
N GLY A 89 14.82 3.54 1.66
CA GLY A 89 14.20 2.85 2.79
C GLY A 89 12.67 2.77 2.67
N ALA A 90 12.03 3.90 2.35
CA ALA A 90 10.58 3.99 2.18
C ALA A 90 10.07 3.01 1.11
N ASN A 91 10.75 2.91 -0.03
CA ASN A 91 10.41 1.96 -1.08
C ASN A 91 10.51 0.50 -0.61
N ILE A 92 11.52 0.16 0.19
CA ILE A 92 11.61 -1.16 0.82
C ILE A 92 10.46 -1.36 1.81
N GLY A 93 10.13 -0.33 2.60
CA GLY A 93 9.03 -0.35 3.55
C GLY A 93 7.67 -0.68 2.90
N THR A 94 7.39 -0.16 1.70
CA THR A 94 6.15 -0.46 0.95
C THR A 94 5.97 -1.96 0.67
N THR A 95 7.07 -2.73 0.56
CA THR A 95 6.96 -4.18 0.36
C THR A 95 6.29 -4.90 1.53
N ILE A 96 6.30 -4.32 2.74
CA ILE A 96 5.62 -4.85 3.91
C ILE A 96 4.12 -4.95 3.66
N THR A 97 3.51 -4.00 2.93
CA THR A 97 2.09 -4.07 2.55
C THR A 97 1.81 -5.35 1.76
N GLY A 98 2.65 -5.65 0.76
CA GLY A 98 2.53 -6.85 -0.06
C GLY A 98 2.62 -8.12 0.77
N TRP A 99 3.54 -8.17 1.73
CA TRP A 99 3.65 -9.29 2.68
C TRP A 99 2.43 -9.43 3.58
N ILE A 100 1.88 -8.32 4.09
CA ILE A 100 0.65 -8.30 4.87
C ILE A 100 -0.48 -8.91 4.03
N VAL A 101 -0.69 -8.43 2.79
CA VAL A 101 -1.74 -8.94 1.89
C VAL A 101 -1.50 -10.42 1.55
N ALA A 102 -0.28 -10.82 1.19
CA ALA A 102 0.04 -12.17 0.75
C ALA A 102 -0.06 -13.22 1.86
N LEU A 103 0.47 -12.92 3.05
CA LEU A 103 0.51 -13.86 4.17
C LEU A 103 -0.79 -13.86 4.95
N LEU A 104 -1.32 -12.69 5.27
CA LEU A 104 -2.49 -12.56 6.13
C LEU A 104 -3.77 -12.61 5.30
N GLY A 105 -3.82 -11.92 4.17
CA GLY A 105 -5.05 -11.75 3.38
C GLY A 105 -5.52 -12.99 2.63
N PHE A 106 -4.60 -13.82 2.13
CA PHE A 106 -4.97 -14.99 1.32
C PHE A 106 -4.86 -16.34 2.05
N LYS A 107 -3.90 -16.50 2.97
CA LYS A 107 -3.68 -17.79 3.67
C LYS A 107 -4.53 -17.95 4.92
N PHE A 108 -4.82 -16.87 5.64
CA PHE A 108 -5.66 -16.91 6.82
C PHE A 108 -7.10 -16.53 6.44
N GLN A 109 -8.09 -17.21 7.02
CA GLN A 109 -9.50 -16.78 6.94
C GLN A 109 -9.71 -15.52 7.80
N ILE A 110 -9.03 -14.43 7.47
CA ILE A 110 -9.08 -13.20 8.26
C ILE A 110 -10.47 -12.59 8.28
N SER A 111 -11.35 -12.91 7.33
CA SER A 111 -12.75 -12.51 7.37
C SER A 111 -13.43 -12.83 8.71
N ALA A 112 -13.09 -13.97 9.34
CA ALA A 112 -13.61 -14.35 10.65
C ALA A 112 -13.05 -13.51 11.82
N VAL A 113 -11.85 -12.95 11.66
CA VAL A 113 -11.17 -12.10 12.66
C VAL A 113 -11.42 -10.61 12.40
N ALA A 114 -11.68 -10.24 11.16
CA ALA A 114 -11.90 -8.86 10.71
C ALA A 114 -13.14 -8.25 11.37
N ILE A 115 -14.27 -8.96 11.38
CA ILE A 115 -15.50 -8.46 12.01
C ILE A 115 -15.33 -8.26 13.53
N PRO A 116 -14.81 -9.23 14.31
CA PRO A 116 -14.48 -9.00 15.71
C PRO A 116 -13.47 -7.87 15.94
N ALA A 117 -12.45 -7.75 15.08
CA ALA A 117 -11.48 -6.65 15.16
C ALA A 117 -12.16 -5.28 14.99
N ILE A 118 -13.05 -5.13 14.00
CA ILE A 118 -13.84 -3.90 13.82
C ILE A 118 -14.67 -3.61 15.07
N GLY A 119 -15.35 -4.61 15.63
CA GLY A 119 -16.16 -4.43 16.84
C GLY A 119 -15.35 -4.00 18.06
N ILE A 120 -14.23 -4.69 18.34
CA ILE A 120 -13.34 -4.37 19.45
C ILE A 120 -12.69 -3.00 19.25
N GLY A 121 -12.17 -2.74 18.05
CA GLY A 121 -11.55 -1.48 17.69
C GLY A 121 -12.51 -0.30 17.86
N PHE A 122 -13.75 -0.45 17.40
CA PHE A 122 -14.79 0.57 17.55
C PHE A 122 -15.14 0.84 19.02
N ILE A 123 -15.22 -0.20 19.87
CA ILE A 123 -15.41 -0.04 21.31
C ILE A 123 -14.26 0.75 21.93
N LEU A 124 -13.01 0.46 21.56
CA LEU A 124 -11.83 1.19 22.06
C LEU A 124 -11.82 2.66 21.64
N ILE A 125 -12.36 2.99 20.46
CA ILE A 125 -12.54 4.37 19.99
C ILE A 125 -13.61 5.10 20.81
N LEU A 126 -14.76 4.45 21.06
CA LEU A 126 -15.89 5.08 21.77
C LEU A 126 -15.64 5.26 23.27
N VAL A 127 -15.03 4.27 23.93
CA VAL A 127 -14.86 4.27 25.38
C VAL A 127 -13.63 5.08 25.77
N LYS A 128 -13.83 6.40 25.90
CA LYS A 128 -12.77 7.37 26.28
C LYS A 128 -12.03 7.00 27.57
N LYS A 129 -12.67 6.29 28.49
CA LYS A 129 -12.08 5.82 29.76
C LYS A 129 -10.84 4.93 29.54
N PHE A 130 -10.74 4.21 28.43
CA PHE A 130 -9.59 3.35 28.16
C PHE A 130 -8.35 4.09 27.69
N ASN A 131 -8.49 5.34 27.20
CA ASN A 131 -7.41 6.13 26.61
C ASN A 131 -6.62 5.35 25.54
N LYS A 132 -7.33 4.58 24.70
CA LYS A 132 -6.80 3.67 23.67
C LYS A 132 -7.44 3.91 22.31
N GLN A 133 -7.84 5.14 22.03
CA GLN A 133 -8.53 5.52 20.80
C GLN A 133 -7.66 5.23 19.57
N ASP A 134 -6.37 5.56 19.63
CA ASP A 134 -5.42 5.33 18.53
C ASP A 134 -5.23 3.84 18.23
N LEU A 135 -5.17 3.01 19.29
CA LEU A 135 -5.15 1.56 19.14
C LEU A 135 -6.47 1.04 18.56
N GLY A 136 -7.60 1.64 18.97
CA GLY A 136 -8.91 1.32 18.42
C GLY A 136 -9.01 1.64 16.92
N GLU A 137 -8.47 2.78 16.49
CA GLU A 137 -8.36 3.15 15.07
C GLU A 137 -7.48 2.14 14.32
N PHE A 138 -6.31 1.78 14.86
CA PHE A 138 -5.45 0.75 14.26
C PHE A 138 -6.19 -0.58 14.05
N ILE A 139 -6.83 -1.11 15.10
CA ILE A 139 -7.52 -2.41 15.05
C ILE A 139 -8.74 -2.34 14.10
N THR A 140 -9.49 -1.23 14.12
CA THR A 140 -10.64 -1.02 13.22
C THR A 140 -10.18 -0.96 11.77
N GLY A 141 -9.14 -0.17 11.49
CA GLY A 141 -8.55 -0.05 10.16
C GLY A 141 -8.03 -1.38 9.64
N PHE A 142 -7.33 -2.15 10.49
CA PHE A 142 -6.89 -3.50 10.18
C PHE A 142 -8.08 -4.39 9.79
N GLY A 143 -9.15 -4.43 10.59
CA GLY A 143 -10.33 -5.23 10.28
C GLY A 143 -11.02 -4.81 8.96
N LEU A 144 -11.18 -3.50 8.72
CA LEU A 144 -11.78 -2.97 7.48
C LEU A 144 -10.93 -3.28 6.25
N LEU A 145 -9.59 -3.17 6.37
CA LEU A 145 -8.64 -3.50 5.31
C LEU A 145 -8.86 -4.94 4.84
N PHE A 146 -8.83 -5.91 5.75
CA PHE A 146 -8.98 -7.31 5.36
C PHE A 146 -10.40 -7.67 4.93
N LEU A 147 -11.42 -7.03 5.49
CA LEU A 147 -12.80 -7.21 5.03
C LEU A 147 -12.95 -6.73 3.57
N GLY A 148 -12.39 -5.56 3.25
CA GLY A 148 -12.32 -5.04 1.89
C GLY A 148 -11.56 -5.97 0.95
N LEU A 149 -10.42 -6.51 1.39
CA LEU A 149 -9.64 -7.46 0.61
C LEU A 149 -10.41 -8.77 0.34
N ASN A 150 -11.16 -9.28 1.32
CA ASN A 150 -11.99 -10.46 1.13
C ASN A 150 -13.09 -10.23 0.10
N PHE A 151 -13.80 -9.10 0.17
CA PHE A 151 -14.79 -8.74 -0.84
C PHE A 151 -14.17 -8.53 -2.22
N LEU A 152 -12.96 -7.97 -2.30
CA LEU A 152 -12.24 -7.80 -3.55
C LEU A 152 -11.92 -9.18 -4.16
N LYS A 153 -11.42 -10.11 -3.36
CA LYS A 153 -11.17 -11.50 -3.75
C LYS A 153 -12.43 -12.21 -4.24
N GLU A 154 -13.54 -12.08 -3.52
CA GLU A 154 -14.83 -12.69 -3.89
C GLU A 154 -15.45 -12.05 -5.14
N SER A 155 -15.10 -10.80 -5.43
CA SER A 155 -15.54 -10.08 -6.63
C SER A 155 -14.74 -10.46 -7.88
N VAL A 156 -13.61 -11.16 -7.76
CA VAL A 156 -12.84 -11.62 -8.92
C VAL A 156 -13.39 -12.97 -9.37
N PRO A 157 -13.94 -13.10 -10.59
CA PRO A 157 -14.50 -14.36 -11.08
C PRO A 157 -13.50 -15.52 -11.03
N ASP A 158 -13.98 -16.71 -10.65
CA ASP A 158 -13.18 -17.93 -10.71
C ASP A 158 -12.88 -18.30 -12.16
N ILE A 159 -11.60 -18.32 -12.49
CA ILE A 159 -11.09 -18.63 -13.82
C ILE A 159 -11.42 -20.05 -14.25
N SER A 160 -11.50 -20.98 -13.29
CA SER A 160 -11.82 -22.38 -13.56
C SER A 160 -13.19 -22.53 -14.23
N ALA A 161 -14.08 -21.54 -14.05
CA ALA A 161 -15.39 -21.46 -14.69
C ALA A 161 -15.38 -20.73 -16.04
N HIS A 162 -14.29 -20.04 -16.42
CA HIS A 162 -14.21 -19.18 -17.61
C HIS A 162 -12.85 -19.30 -18.36
N PRO A 163 -12.57 -20.44 -19.01
CA PRO A 163 -11.31 -20.68 -19.72
C PRO A 163 -11.04 -19.71 -20.89
N GLU A 164 -12.07 -19.06 -21.44
CA GLU A 164 -11.92 -18.04 -22.49
C GLU A 164 -11.10 -16.82 -22.02
N ILE A 165 -11.14 -16.47 -20.73
CA ILE A 165 -10.39 -15.35 -20.15
C ILE A 165 -8.89 -15.68 -20.10
N LEU A 166 -8.54 -16.93 -19.74
CA LEU A 166 -7.15 -17.42 -19.77
C LEU A 166 -6.59 -17.44 -21.19
N GLU A 167 -7.40 -17.83 -22.17
CA GLU A 167 -6.94 -17.84 -23.56
C GLU A 167 -6.68 -16.42 -24.07
N TYR A 168 -7.55 -15.46 -23.73
CA TYR A 168 -7.38 -14.06 -24.12
C TYR A 168 -6.16 -13.43 -23.44
N LEU A 169 -5.96 -13.65 -22.13
CA LEU A 169 -4.77 -13.17 -21.40
C LEU A 169 -3.49 -13.90 -21.81
N GLY A 170 -3.60 -15.18 -22.16
CA GLY A 170 -2.53 -16.01 -22.72
C GLY A 170 -1.95 -15.40 -24.00
N ARG A 171 -2.78 -14.81 -24.86
CA ARG A 171 -2.33 -14.13 -26.08
C ARG A 171 -1.46 -12.91 -25.79
N PHE A 172 -1.75 -12.14 -24.74
CA PHE A 172 -0.96 -10.96 -24.37
C PHE A 172 0.32 -11.30 -23.60
N THR A 173 0.30 -12.37 -22.80
CA THR A 173 1.45 -12.80 -21.99
C THR A 173 2.53 -13.51 -22.79
N GLN A 174 2.20 -14.13 -23.93
CA GLN A 174 3.11 -14.94 -24.74
C GLN A 174 4.05 -14.17 -25.71
N HIS A 175 3.97 -12.84 -25.79
CA HIS A 175 4.81 -12.03 -26.70
C HIS A 175 6.26 -11.79 -26.24
N GLY A 176 6.78 -12.59 -25.30
CA GLY A 176 8.15 -12.47 -24.79
C GLY A 176 8.38 -11.17 -24.00
N VAL A 177 9.62 -10.67 -23.99
CA VAL A 177 10.03 -9.53 -23.13
C VAL A 177 9.21 -8.24 -23.37
N LEU A 178 8.67 -8.05 -24.57
CA LEU A 178 7.84 -6.89 -24.93
C LEU A 178 6.51 -6.85 -24.16
N SER A 179 5.93 -7.99 -23.80
CA SER A 179 4.70 -8.02 -23.00
C SER A 179 4.94 -7.47 -21.60
N TYR A 180 6.10 -7.76 -21.00
CA TYR A 180 6.44 -7.27 -19.67
C TYR A 180 6.56 -5.75 -19.63
N PHE A 181 7.13 -5.10 -20.67
CA PHE A 181 7.14 -3.64 -20.77
C PHE A 181 5.73 -3.04 -20.82
N PHE A 182 4.81 -3.68 -21.55
CA PHE A 182 3.41 -3.27 -21.56
C PHE A 182 2.80 -3.36 -20.15
N PHE A 183 3.03 -4.46 -19.43
CA PHE A 183 2.52 -4.64 -18.07
C PHE A 183 3.15 -3.67 -17.04
N VAL A 184 4.41 -3.26 -17.22
CA VAL A 184 5.03 -2.16 -16.46
C VAL A 184 4.27 -0.85 -16.69
N ILE A 185 3.91 -0.52 -17.94
CA ILE A 185 3.12 0.68 -18.24
C ILE A 185 1.73 0.59 -17.60
N VAL A 186 1.10 -0.58 -17.67
CA VAL A 186 -0.21 -0.82 -17.02
C VAL A 186 -0.12 -0.58 -15.51
N GLY A 187 0.86 -1.15 -14.82
CA GLY A 187 1.04 -0.93 -13.38
C GLY A 187 1.34 0.53 -13.02
N THR A 188 2.11 1.22 -13.87
CA THR A 188 2.39 2.66 -13.73
C THR A 188 1.09 3.47 -13.80
N LEU A 189 0.28 3.26 -14.84
CA LEU A 189 -1.00 3.95 -15.03
C LEU A 189 -2.00 3.61 -13.92
N LEU A 190 -2.08 2.34 -13.53
CA LEU A 190 -2.93 1.89 -12.44
C LEU A 190 -2.61 2.66 -11.16
N THR A 191 -1.33 2.77 -10.81
CA THR A 191 -0.90 3.50 -9.62
C THR A 191 -1.15 5.01 -9.72
N ILE A 192 -0.97 5.62 -10.89
CA ILE A 192 -1.26 7.05 -11.10
C ILE A 192 -2.76 7.34 -10.92
N ILE A 193 -3.62 6.47 -11.43
CA ILE A 193 -5.08 6.61 -11.33
C ILE A 193 -5.55 6.39 -9.89
N VAL A 194 -5.08 5.31 -9.27
CA VAL A 194 -5.47 4.93 -7.90
C VAL A 194 -4.79 5.82 -6.85
N GLN A 195 -3.70 6.51 -7.21
CA GLN A 195 -2.87 7.33 -6.32
C GLN A 195 -2.32 6.56 -5.10
N SER A 196 -2.29 5.23 -5.16
CA SER A 196 -1.83 4.36 -4.08
C SER A 196 -1.24 3.07 -4.65
N SER A 197 0.08 2.91 -4.52
CA SER A 197 0.78 1.69 -4.94
C SER A 197 0.45 0.50 -4.05
N SER A 198 0.20 0.71 -2.75
CA SER A 198 -0.31 -0.34 -1.85
C SER A 198 -1.65 -0.92 -2.32
N ALA A 199 -2.53 -0.08 -2.87
CA ALA A 199 -3.82 -0.50 -3.39
C ALA A 199 -3.71 -1.15 -4.77
N ALA A 200 -2.89 -0.59 -5.67
CA ALA A 200 -2.57 -1.22 -6.95
C ALA A 200 -1.97 -2.62 -6.74
N MET A 201 -1.01 -2.74 -5.82
CA MET A 201 -0.38 -4.00 -5.44
C MET A 201 -1.40 -5.01 -4.89
N ALA A 202 -2.38 -4.58 -4.09
CA ALA A 202 -3.43 -5.46 -3.60
C ALA A 202 -4.30 -6.02 -4.75
N ILE A 203 -4.60 -5.21 -5.76
CA ILE A 203 -5.31 -5.64 -6.99
C ILE A 203 -4.44 -6.67 -7.72
N THR A 204 -3.18 -6.35 -7.99
CA THR A 204 -2.23 -7.22 -8.69
C THR A 204 -2.03 -8.56 -7.97
N LEU A 205 -1.87 -8.54 -6.65
CA LEU A 205 -1.76 -9.76 -5.84
C LEU A 205 -3.05 -10.57 -5.84
N THR A 206 -4.22 -9.93 -5.83
CA THR A 206 -5.51 -10.63 -5.90
C THR A 206 -5.69 -11.30 -7.25
N MET A 207 -5.34 -10.62 -8.35
CA MET A 207 -5.35 -11.19 -9.69
C MET A 207 -4.38 -12.37 -9.81
N ALA A 208 -3.16 -12.24 -9.29
CA ALA A 208 -2.18 -13.32 -9.29
C ALA A 208 -2.64 -14.51 -8.44
N TYR A 209 -3.22 -14.25 -7.26
CA TYR A 209 -3.75 -15.30 -6.39
C TYR A 209 -4.94 -16.05 -7.02
N ALA A 210 -5.82 -15.33 -7.72
CA ALA A 210 -6.93 -15.91 -8.46
C ALA A 210 -6.50 -16.63 -9.75
N GLY A 211 -5.21 -16.56 -10.13
CA GLY A 211 -4.64 -17.19 -11.32
C GLY A 211 -4.79 -16.39 -12.62
N TRP A 212 -5.23 -15.12 -12.54
CA TRP A 212 -5.54 -14.29 -13.72
C TRP A 212 -4.26 -13.89 -14.45
N ILE A 213 -3.18 -13.73 -13.70
CA ILE A 213 -1.87 -13.38 -14.19
C ILE A 213 -0.83 -14.31 -13.56
N ASP A 214 0.19 -14.67 -14.34
CA ASP A 214 1.33 -15.44 -13.84
C ASP A 214 2.30 -14.54 -13.05
N PHE A 215 3.20 -15.18 -12.31
CA PHE A 215 4.17 -14.47 -11.46
C PHE A 215 5.03 -13.44 -12.23
N PRO A 216 5.61 -13.77 -13.41
CA PRO A 216 6.34 -12.80 -14.23
C PRO A 216 5.50 -11.56 -14.60
N THR A 217 4.23 -11.74 -14.99
CA THR A 217 3.34 -10.62 -15.30
C THR A 217 3.02 -9.80 -14.08
N ALA A 218 2.70 -10.44 -12.95
CA ALA A 218 2.48 -9.74 -11.68
C ALA A 218 3.72 -8.93 -11.25
N ALA A 219 4.91 -9.49 -11.39
CA ALA A 219 6.17 -8.80 -11.11
C ALA A 219 6.38 -7.58 -12.03
N ALA A 220 6.07 -7.71 -13.32
CA ALA A 220 6.12 -6.59 -14.26
C ALA A 220 5.16 -5.46 -13.89
N ILE A 221 3.92 -5.79 -13.49
CA ILE A 221 2.95 -4.80 -13.01
C ILE A 221 3.46 -4.10 -11.75
N VAL A 222 3.95 -4.85 -10.75
CA VAL A 222 4.51 -4.29 -9.50
C VAL A 222 5.70 -3.36 -9.76
N LEU A 223 6.56 -3.68 -10.73
CA LEU A 223 7.63 -2.76 -11.16
C LEU A 223 7.05 -1.44 -11.68
N GLY A 224 5.99 -1.52 -12.48
CA GLY A 224 5.22 -0.37 -12.92
C GLY A 224 4.61 0.44 -11.78
N GLU A 225 4.02 -0.23 -10.79
CA GLU A 225 3.40 0.43 -9.64
C GLU A 225 4.40 1.27 -8.83
N ASN A 226 5.63 0.77 -8.69
CA ASN A 226 6.71 1.51 -8.05
C ASN A 226 7.11 2.75 -8.87
N ILE A 227 7.11 2.66 -10.21
CA ILE A 227 7.34 3.82 -11.09
C ILE A 227 6.21 4.84 -10.92
N GLY A 228 4.94 4.40 -10.94
CA GLY A 228 3.79 5.30 -10.82
C GLY A 228 3.80 6.13 -9.52
N THR A 229 4.31 5.57 -8.43
CA THR A 229 4.45 6.27 -7.13
C THR A 229 5.38 7.49 -7.21
N THR A 230 6.35 7.49 -8.13
CA THR A 230 7.31 8.61 -8.29
C THR A 230 6.63 9.91 -8.72
N VAL A 231 5.47 9.83 -9.37
CA VAL A 231 4.69 11.01 -9.79
C VAL A 231 4.29 11.85 -8.58
N THR A 232 3.92 11.23 -7.46
CA THR A 232 3.56 11.97 -6.24
C THR A 232 4.75 12.73 -5.66
N ALA A 233 5.95 12.14 -5.69
CA ALA A 233 7.17 12.79 -5.23
C ALA A 233 7.57 13.97 -6.13
N PHE A 234 7.45 13.79 -7.45
CA PHE A 234 7.67 14.86 -8.42
C PHE A 234 6.72 16.03 -8.16
N LEU A 235 5.42 15.76 -8.04
CA LEU A 235 4.42 16.79 -7.75
C LEU A 235 4.69 17.50 -6.42
N ALA A 236 5.13 16.78 -5.38
CA ALA A 236 5.47 17.35 -4.09
C ALA A 236 6.70 18.28 -4.13
N SER A 237 7.61 18.09 -5.10
CA SER A 237 8.79 18.94 -5.28
C SER A 237 8.51 20.24 -6.05
N ILE A 238 7.34 20.36 -6.71
CA ILE A 238 7.00 21.57 -7.46
C ILE A 238 6.83 22.74 -6.47
N GLY A 239 7.66 23.76 -6.62
CA GLY A 239 7.62 24.96 -5.77
C GLY A 239 8.48 24.90 -4.50
N THR A 240 9.29 23.84 -4.31
CA THR A 240 10.31 23.82 -3.26
C THR A 240 11.60 24.51 -3.74
N CYS A 241 12.18 25.37 -2.90
CA CYS A 241 13.46 26.04 -3.19
C CYS A 241 14.58 25.27 -2.49
N ALA A 242 15.59 24.83 -3.26
CA ALA A 242 16.82 24.27 -2.69
C ALA A 242 17.74 25.38 -2.16
#